data_AF-A0AAV5C655-F1
#
_entry.id   AF-A0AAV5C655-F1
#
_cell.length_a   1.000
_cell.length_b   1.000
_cell.length_c   1.000
_cell.angle_alpha   90.00
_cell.angle_beta   90.00
_cell.angle_gamma   90.00
#
_symmetry.space_group_name_H-M   'P 1'
#
loop_
_entity.id
_entity.type
_entity.pdbx_description
1 polymer ?
#
loop_
_entity_poly.entity_id
_entity_poly.type
_entity_poly.pdbx_seq_one_letter_code
_entity_poly.pdbx_strand_id
1 'polypeptide(L)'
;MRLQGRKPDAGLFGKLIVGLCDAGRAVEAANYLDEMVLAGIEPNRVTWSLHARINNSVLTALCAKGELDRAFRMYQSTRTRSISTEPATFHLLVESFSKTNNIEKAAHVMLDMLAERCIPEQETWDVVISGYWSKKKVRQEAEETWNQLAVS
;
A
#
# COMPACT_ATOMS: atom_id res chain seq x y z
N MET A 1 -22.40 1.82 -12.14
CA MET A 1 -23.41 2.66 -11.43
C MET A 1 -24.04 3.70 -12.37
N ARG A 2 -25.38 3.87 -12.40
CA ARG A 2 -26.07 5.01 -13.02
C ARG A 2 -27.01 5.62 -11.98
N LEU A 3 -26.68 6.78 -11.44
CA LEU A 3 -27.58 7.53 -10.56
C LEU A 3 -28.34 8.54 -11.41
N GLN A 4 -29.65 8.34 -11.56
CA GLN A 4 -30.55 9.25 -12.27
C GLN A 4 -30.14 9.55 -13.74
N GLY A 5 -29.58 8.56 -14.43
CA GLY A 5 -29.18 8.70 -15.84
C GLY A 5 -27.93 9.54 -16.09
N ARG A 6 -27.24 10.03 -15.04
CA ARG A 6 -25.96 10.74 -15.18
C ARG A 6 -24.79 9.78 -14.98
N LYS A 7 -23.75 9.94 -15.80
CA LYS A 7 -22.47 9.23 -15.62
C LYS A 7 -21.86 9.74 -14.30
N PRO A 8 -21.52 8.85 -13.34
CA PRO A 8 -20.88 9.27 -12.10
C PRO A 8 -19.59 10.05 -12.38
N ASP A 9 -19.37 11.13 -11.62
CA ASP A 9 -18.13 11.90 -11.66
C ASP A 9 -17.20 11.54 -10.49
N ALA A 10 -15.98 12.10 -10.49
CA ALA A 10 -15.00 11.85 -9.43
C ALA A 10 -15.53 12.22 -8.04
N GLY A 11 -16.38 13.25 -7.94
CA GLY A 11 -16.93 13.72 -6.67
C GLY A 11 -17.91 12.73 -6.05
N LEU A 12 -18.79 12.14 -6.87
CA LEU A 12 -19.72 11.11 -6.43
C LEU A 12 -18.99 9.84 -6.00
N PHE A 13 -18.04 9.35 -6.81
CA PHE A 13 -17.18 8.23 -6.42
C PHE A 13 -16.45 8.52 -5.12
N GLY A 14 -15.88 9.72 -4.98
CA GLY A 14 -15.13 10.09 -3.79
C GLY A 14 -15.96 10.04 -2.51
N LYS A 15 -17.19 10.54 -2.52
CA LYS A 15 -18.10 10.46 -1.37
C LYS A 15 -18.44 9.01 -1.00
N LEU A 16 -18.76 8.20 -2.01
CA LEU A 16 -19.11 6.80 -1.82
C LEU A 16 -17.93 6.00 -1.24
N ILE A 17 -16.76 6.13 -1.85
CA ILE A 17 -15.56 5.39 -1.46
C ILE A 17 -15.13 5.76 -0.04
N VAL A 18 -15.07 7.05 0.28
CA VAL A 18 -14.72 7.50 1.64
C VAL A 18 -15.72 6.98 2.67
N GLY A 19 -17.03 7.10 2.40
CA GLY A 19 -18.05 6.57 3.31
C GLY A 19 -17.98 5.04 3.50
N LEU A 20 -17.57 4.28 2.48
CA LEU A 20 -17.33 2.85 2.60
C LEU A 20 -16.07 2.54 3.43
N CYS A 21 -15.00 3.31 3.27
CA CYS A 21 -13.81 3.21 4.12
C CYS A 21 -14.15 3.46 5.59
N ASP A 22 -14.89 4.54 5.88
CA ASP A 22 -15.31 4.91 7.23
C ASP A 22 -16.21 3.85 7.87
N ALA A 23 -17.00 3.14 7.05
CA ALA A 23 -17.84 2.01 7.48
C ALA A 23 -17.08 0.68 7.60
N GLY A 24 -15.75 0.65 7.42
CA GLY A 24 -14.93 -0.57 7.47
C GLY A 24 -15.12 -1.51 6.27
N ARG A 25 -15.83 -1.07 5.22
CA ARG A 25 -16.12 -1.83 3.99
C ARG A 25 -14.98 -1.67 2.97
N ALA A 26 -13.74 -1.88 3.40
CA ALA A 26 -12.53 -1.56 2.63
C ALA A 26 -12.45 -2.24 1.25
N VAL A 27 -12.84 -3.52 1.15
CA VAL A 27 -12.81 -4.27 -0.12
C VAL A 27 -13.78 -3.68 -1.14
N GLU A 28 -14.95 -3.27 -0.69
CA GLU A 28 -15.95 -2.64 -1.57
C GLU A 28 -15.54 -1.23 -1.98
N ALA A 29 -14.96 -0.46 -1.05
CA ALA A 29 -14.36 0.83 -1.35
C ALA A 29 -13.30 0.70 -2.46
N ALA A 30 -12.44 -0.31 -2.38
CA ALA A 30 -11.45 -0.61 -3.41
C ALA A 30 -12.09 -1.01 -4.76
N ASN A 31 -13.20 -1.75 -4.75
CA ASN A 31 -13.91 -2.11 -5.98
C ASN A 31 -14.51 -0.89 -6.67
N TYR A 32 -15.07 0.06 -5.92
CA TYR A 32 -15.55 1.32 -6.49
C TYR A 32 -14.42 2.23 -6.99
N LEU A 33 -13.24 2.18 -6.37
CA LEU A 33 -12.06 2.85 -6.91
C LEU A 33 -11.61 2.22 -8.24
N ASP A 34 -11.63 0.89 -8.36
CA ASP A 34 -11.39 0.22 -9.65
C ASP A 34 -12.44 0.61 -10.70
N GLU A 35 -13.73 0.65 -10.33
CA GLU A 35 -14.80 1.11 -11.24
C GLU A 35 -14.57 2.56 -11.69
N MET A 36 -14.13 3.45 -10.79
CA MET A 36 -13.80 4.82 -11.12
C MET A 36 -12.68 4.89 -12.17
N VAL A 37 -11.65 4.06 -12.03
CA VAL A 37 -10.55 3.95 -13.02
C VAL A 37 -11.06 3.40 -14.35
N LEU A 38 -11.82 2.30 -14.32
CA LEU A 38 -12.39 1.67 -15.52
C LEU A 38 -13.37 2.58 -16.27
N ALA A 39 -14.04 3.49 -15.56
CA ALA A 39 -14.91 4.50 -16.15
C ALA A 39 -14.16 5.64 -16.88
N GLY A 40 -12.82 5.62 -16.85
CA GLY A 40 -11.95 6.64 -17.44
C GLY A 40 -11.93 7.94 -16.64
N ILE A 41 -12.22 7.89 -15.34
CA ILE A 41 -12.20 9.07 -14.48
C ILE A 41 -10.77 9.23 -13.96
N GLU A 42 -10.00 10.00 -14.72
CA GLU A 42 -8.60 10.26 -14.44
C GLU A 42 -8.38 11.55 -13.65
N PRO A 43 -7.29 11.62 -12.87
CA PRO A 43 -6.89 12.85 -12.21
C PRO A 43 -6.66 13.97 -13.22
N ASN A 44 -7.19 15.15 -12.92
CA ASN A 44 -6.86 16.39 -13.63
C ASN A 44 -6.44 17.47 -12.63
N ARG A 45 -6.03 18.64 -13.12
CA ARG A 45 -5.57 19.76 -12.27
C ARG A 45 -6.53 20.11 -11.13
N VAL A 46 -7.84 19.96 -11.33
CA VAL A 46 -8.87 20.30 -10.33
C VAL A 46 -9.16 19.15 -9.38
N THR A 47 -9.13 17.91 -9.88
CA THR A 47 -9.54 16.71 -9.13
C THR A 47 -8.37 15.92 -8.56
N TRP A 48 -7.13 16.37 -8.76
CA TRP A 48 -5.93 15.66 -8.30
C TRP A 48 -5.94 15.38 -6.80
N SER A 49 -6.20 16.40 -5.98
CA SER A 49 -6.27 16.28 -4.52
C SER A 49 -7.37 15.32 -4.07
N LEU A 50 -8.49 15.29 -4.79
CA LEU A 50 -9.57 14.35 -4.55
C LEU A 50 -9.12 12.91 -4.83
N HIS A 51 -8.44 12.67 -5.95
CA HIS A 51 -7.92 11.35 -6.27
C HIS A 51 -6.88 10.89 -5.24
N ALA A 52 -5.94 11.74 -4.86
CA ALA A 52 -4.97 11.44 -3.80
C ALA A 52 -5.67 11.01 -2.52
N ARG A 53 -6.62 11.82 -2.03
CA ARG A 53 -7.39 11.52 -0.81
C ARG A 53 -8.14 10.19 -0.90
N ILE A 54 -8.85 9.92 -2.01
CA ILE A 54 -9.59 8.66 -2.20
C ILE A 54 -8.64 7.46 -2.15
N ASN A 55 -7.51 7.53 -2.84
CA ASN A 55 -6.54 6.44 -2.86
C ASN A 55 -5.92 6.21 -1.47
N ASN A 56 -5.50 7.27 -0.77
CA ASN A 56 -4.96 7.16 0.59
C ASN A 56 -6.01 6.58 1.56
N SER A 57 -7.28 7.00 1.47
CA SER A 57 -8.37 6.43 2.28
C SER A 57 -8.57 4.93 2.03
N VAL A 58 -8.55 4.48 0.77
CA VAL A 58 -8.69 3.05 0.43
C VAL A 58 -7.49 2.26 0.91
N LEU A 59 -6.26 2.74 0.69
CA LEU A 59 -5.04 2.09 1.15
C LEU A 59 -5.04 1.93 2.68
N THR A 60 -5.38 2.99 3.39
CA THR A 60 -5.48 2.98 4.85
C THR A 60 -6.50 1.96 5.33
N ALA A 61 -7.70 1.95 4.74
CA ALA A 61 -8.77 1.03 5.11
C ALA A 61 -8.41 -0.44 4.82
N LEU A 62 -7.73 -0.71 3.69
CA LEU A 62 -7.28 -2.07 3.34
C LEU A 62 -6.19 -2.56 4.30
N CYS A 63 -5.20 -1.72 4.62
CA CYS A 63 -4.17 -2.04 5.61
C CYS A 63 -4.78 -2.33 6.98
N ALA A 64 -5.70 -1.48 7.46
CA ALA A 64 -6.40 -1.66 8.72
C ALA A 64 -7.22 -2.97 8.77
N LYS A 65 -7.78 -3.40 7.64
CA LYS A 65 -8.50 -4.67 7.51
C LYS A 65 -7.58 -5.89 7.36
N GLY A 66 -6.29 -5.70 7.09
CA GLY A 66 -5.34 -6.78 6.81
C GLY A 66 -5.39 -7.30 5.37
N GLU A 67 -6.05 -6.59 4.45
CA GLU A 67 -6.17 -6.96 3.02
C GLU A 67 -4.91 -6.55 2.24
N LEU A 68 -3.74 -7.01 2.69
CA LEU A 68 -2.45 -6.45 2.30
C LEU A 68 -2.08 -6.66 0.83
N ASP A 69 -2.48 -7.78 0.22
CA ASP A 69 -2.26 -8.00 -1.22
C ASP A 69 -3.11 -7.07 -2.07
N ARG A 70 -4.35 -6.78 -1.65
CA ARG A 70 -5.20 -5.81 -2.32
C ARG A 70 -4.66 -4.39 -2.11
N ALA A 71 -4.17 -4.08 -0.91
CA ALA A 71 -3.52 -2.80 -0.61
C ALA A 71 -2.29 -2.60 -1.50
N PHE A 72 -1.44 -3.62 -1.66
CA PHE A 72 -0.25 -3.54 -2.51
C PHE A 72 -0.60 -3.29 -3.98
N ARG A 73 -1.58 -4.02 -4.53
CA ARG A 73 -2.03 -3.81 -5.92
C ARG A 73 -2.60 -2.39 -6.11
N MET A 74 -3.37 -1.91 -5.15
CA MET A 74 -3.92 -0.55 -5.21
C MET A 74 -2.81 0.49 -5.12
N TYR A 75 -1.82 0.28 -4.25
CA TYR A 75 -0.64 1.13 -4.12
C TYR A 75 0.14 1.19 -5.43
N GLN A 76 0.42 0.05 -6.07
CA GLN A 76 1.07 0.05 -7.39
C GLN A 76 0.26 0.83 -8.43
N SER A 77 -1.08 0.71 -8.42
CA SER A 77 -1.96 1.49 -9.28
C SER A 77 -1.84 3.00 -9.02
N THR A 78 -1.76 3.46 -7.76
CA THR A 78 -1.56 4.89 -7.45
C THR A 78 -0.28 5.42 -8.06
N ARG A 79 0.81 4.66 -7.94
CA ARG A 79 2.14 5.00 -8.47
C ARG A 79 2.14 5.10 -9.99
N THR A 80 1.55 4.13 -10.70
CA THR A 80 1.47 4.16 -12.18
C THR A 80 0.67 5.34 -12.72
N ARG A 81 -0.27 5.87 -11.92
CA ARG A 81 -1.09 7.05 -12.24
C ARG A 81 -0.48 8.35 -11.71
N SER A 82 0.73 8.27 -11.19
CA SER A 82 1.48 9.37 -10.57
C SER A 82 0.78 10.05 -9.40
N ILE A 83 -0.22 9.41 -8.79
CA ILE A 83 -0.99 9.98 -7.67
C ILE A 83 -0.14 9.97 -6.40
N SER A 84 -0.04 11.12 -5.74
CA SER A 84 0.73 11.27 -4.50
C SER A 84 0.22 10.33 -3.40
N THR A 85 1.13 9.60 -2.78
CA THR A 85 0.86 8.82 -1.57
C THR A 85 1.25 9.66 -0.35
N GLU A 86 0.40 9.71 0.67
CA GLU A 86 0.68 10.51 1.87
C GLU A 86 1.71 9.81 2.77
N PRO A 87 2.59 10.54 3.48
CA PRO A 87 3.59 9.95 4.38
C PRO A 87 3.00 8.96 5.40
N ALA A 88 1.83 9.27 5.97
CA ALA A 88 1.13 8.37 6.88
C ALA A 88 0.71 7.05 6.21
N THR A 89 0.34 7.10 4.92
CA THR A 89 -0.03 5.91 4.15
C THR A 89 1.19 5.05 3.83
N PHE A 90 2.33 5.67 3.49
CA PHE A 90 3.60 4.97 3.34
C PHE A 90 3.98 4.21 4.62
N HIS A 91 3.99 4.91 5.74
CA HIS A 91 4.33 4.32 7.04
C HIS A 91 3.44 3.13 7.35
N LEU A 92 2.12 3.27 7.20
CA LEU A 92 1.16 2.21 7.46
C LEU A 92 1.38 0.99 6.55
N LEU A 93 1.69 1.19 5.26
CA LEU A 93 2.01 0.09 4.34
C LEU A 93 3.27 -0.65 4.78
N VAL A 94 4.35 0.06 5.08
CA VAL A 94 5.61 -0.56 5.54
C VAL A 94 5.39 -1.33 6.84
N GLU A 95 4.71 -0.73 7.81
CA GLU A 95 4.38 -1.37 9.09
C GLU A 95 3.55 -2.63 8.88
N SER A 96 2.51 -2.56 8.03
CA SER A 96 1.60 -3.69 7.77
C SER A 96 2.31 -4.87 7.10
N PHE A 97 3.14 -4.62 6.08
CA PHE A 97 3.92 -5.68 5.43
C PHE A 97 4.95 -6.28 6.38
N SER A 98 5.51 -5.47 7.27
CA SER A 98 6.51 -5.95 8.21
C SER A 98 5.91 -6.84 9.30
N LYS A 99 4.74 -6.46 9.86
CA LYS A 99 3.98 -7.28 10.81
C LYS A 99 3.57 -8.64 10.23
N THR A 100 3.47 -8.76 8.91
CA THR A 100 3.13 -10.00 8.20
C THR A 100 4.34 -10.70 7.59
N ASN A 101 5.57 -10.31 7.98
CA ASN A 101 6.84 -10.87 7.51
C ASN A 101 7.07 -10.77 5.98
N ASN A 102 6.37 -9.85 5.31
CA ASN A 102 6.53 -9.52 3.89
C ASN A 102 7.60 -8.45 3.70
N ILE A 103 8.82 -8.73 4.19
CA ILE A 103 9.92 -7.76 4.27
C ILE A 103 10.31 -7.18 2.91
N GLU A 104 10.18 -7.93 1.82
CA GLU A 104 10.48 -7.45 0.46
C GLU A 104 9.52 -6.35 0.03
N LYS A 105 8.21 -6.51 0.30
CA LYS A 105 7.20 -5.48 -0.01
C LYS A 105 7.38 -4.27 0.91
N ALA A 106 7.69 -4.49 2.18
CA ALA A 106 8.00 -3.41 3.13
C ALA A 106 9.19 -2.58 2.66
N ALA A 107 10.30 -3.23 2.27
CA ALA A 107 11.49 -2.57 1.75
C ALA A 107 11.21 -1.83 0.44
N HIS A 108 10.41 -2.41 -0.46
CA HIS A 108 10.01 -1.75 -1.70
C HIS A 108 9.27 -0.43 -1.44
N VAL A 109 8.28 -0.44 -0.56
CA VAL A 109 7.52 0.76 -0.20
C VAL A 109 8.41 1.81 0.49
N MET A 110 9.35 1.38 1.34
CA MET A 110 10.31 2.28 1.99
C MET A 110 11.26 2.95 0.99
N LEU A 111 11.73 2.23 -0.03
CA LEU A 111 12.57 2.80 -1.09
C LEU A 111 11.78 3.82 -1.94
N ASP A 112 10.52 3.54 -2.23
CA ASP A 112 9.63 4.48 -2.91
C ASP A 112 9.39 5.75 -2.07
N MET A 113 9.25 5.61 -0.76
CA MET A 113 9.12 6.74 0.17
C MET A 113 10.35 7.67 0.08
N LEU A 114 11.56 7.10 0.06
CA LEU A 114 12.81 7.85 -0.12
C LEU A 114 12.89 8.54 -1.48
N ALA A 115 12.45 7.88 -2.55
CA ALA A 115 12.41 8.44 -3.89
C ALA A 115 11.47 9.66 -3.98
N GLU A 116 10.39 9.67 -3.19
CA GLU A 116 9.49 10.81 -3.03
C GLU A 116 9.96 11.84 -2.00
N ARG A 117 11.20 11.73 -1.50
CA ARG A 117 11.79 12.61 -0.48
C ARG A 117 11.03 12.60 0.85
N CYS A 118 10.27 11.54 1.11
CA CYS A 118 9.70 11.27 2.42
C CYS A 118 10.73 10.46 3.23
N ILE A 119 11.15 10.97 4.38
CA ILE A 119 12.20 10.34 5.19
C ILE A 119 11.53 9.29 6.08
N PRO A 120 11.88 7.98 5.96
CA PRO A 120 11.36 6.97 6.87
C PRO A 120 11.84 7.22 8.29
N GLU A 121 10.94 6.97 9.24
CA GLU A 121 11.25 7.06 10.67
C GLU A 121 12.22 5.95 11.09
N GLN A 122 12.90 6.11 12.22
CA GLN A 122 13.87 5.14 12.70
C GLN A 122 13.25 3.75 12.86
N GLU A 123 12.03 3.69 13.42
CA GLU A 123 11.26 2.47 13.59
C GLU A 123 11.02 1.75 12.26
N THR A 124 10.83 2.51 11.18
CA THR A 124 10.61 1.95 9.82
C THR A 124 11.88 1.26 9.32
N TRP A 125 13.04 1.86 9.55
CA TRP A 125 14.35 1.29 9.21
C TRP A 125 14.65 0.03 10.02
N ASP A 126 14.48 0.09 11.33
CA ASP A 126 14.78 -1.01 12.25
C ASP A 126 14.00 -2.28 11.88
N VAL A 127 12.72 -2.09 11.52
CA VAL A 127 11.83 -3.16 11.12
C VAL A 127 12.27 -3.83 9.81
N VAL A 128 12.57 -3.07 8.75
CA VAL A 128 13.00 -3.64 7.47
C VAL A 128 14.36 -4.33 7.61
N ILE A 129 15.30 -3.69 8.31
CA ILE A 129 16.66 -4.18 8.51
C ILE A 129 16.66 -5.48 9.35
N SER A 130 15.94 -5.50 10.47
CA SER A 130 15.79 -6.71 11.31
C SER A 130 15.10 -7.85 10.55
N GLY A 131 14.12 -7.54 9.71
CA GLY A 131 13.46 -8.49 8.82
C GLY A 131 14.41 -9.14 7.82
N TYR A 132 15.36 -8.39 7.25
CA TYR A 132 16.38 -8.97 6.38
C TYR A 132 17.38 -9.83 7.16
N TRP A 133 17.78 -9.40 8.36
CA TRP A 133 18.67 -10.18 9.20
C TRP A 133 18.03 -11.50 9.62
N SER A 134 16.75 -11.53 9.99
CA SER A 134 16.08 -12.79 10.34
C SER A 134 15.97 -13.73 9.13
N LYS A 135 15.70 -13.20 7.93
CA LYS A 135 15.70 -14.00 6.69
C LYS A 135 17.08 -14.54 6.30
N LYS A 136 18.17 -13.80 6.57
CA LYS A 136 19.53 -14.18 6.16
C LYS A 136 20.33 -14.94 7.23
N LYS A 137 20.14 -14.65 8.52
CA LYS A 137 20.93 -15.25 9.62
C LYS A 137 20.70 -16.75 9.76
N VAL A 138 19.46 -17.23 9.66
CA VAL A 138 19.19 -18.68 9.76
C VAL A 138 19.83 -19.45 8.62
N ARG A 139 19.86 -18.88 7.41
CA ARG A 139 20.39 -19.57 6.24
C ARG A 139 21.92 -19.72 6.31
N GLN A 140 22.62 -18.67 6.71
CA GLN A 140 24.06 -18.75 6.89
C GLN A 140 24.47 -19.64 8.06
N GLU A 141 23.80 -19.52 9.22
CA GLU A 141 24.09 -20.38 10.38
C GLU A 141 23.78 -21.87 10.08
N ALA A 142 22.72 -22.16 9.31
CA ALA A 142 22.40 -23.52 8.85
C ALA A 142 23.39 -24.05 7.80
N GLU A 143 23.85 -23.22 6.85
CA GLU A 143 24.87 -23.61 5.86
C GLU A 143 26.24 -23.83 6.53
N GLU A 144 26.61 -23.02 7.53
CA GLU A 144 27.85 -23.18 8.29
C GLU A 144 27.86 -24.44 9.16
N THR A 145 26.77 -24.70 9.90
CA THR A 145 26.64 -25.93 10.69
C THR A 145 26.60 -27.18 9.82
N TRP A 146 25.93 -27.12 8.65
CA TRP A 146 25.93 -28.21 7.67
C TRP A 146 27.32 -28.49 7.09
N ASN A 147 28.05 -27.45 6.71
CA ASN A 147 29.41 -27.60 6.18
C ASN A 147 30.39 -28.12 7.24
N GLN A 148 30.19 -27.79 8.52
CA GLN A 148 30.98 -28.35 9.62
C GLN A 148 30.70 -29.85 9.85
N LEU A 149 29.45 -30.30 9.69
CA LEU A 149 29.08 -31.72 9.78
C LEU A 149 29.48 -32.55 8.55
N ALA A 150 29.58 -31.91 7.37
CA ALA A 150 29.98 -32.59 6.14
C ALA A 150 31.51 -32.79 6.01
N VAL A 151 32.31 -32.14 6.85
CA VAL A 151 33.79 -32.23 6.87
C VAL A 151 34.30 -33.07 8.05
N SER A 152 33.41 -33.50 8.96
CA SER A 152 33.69 -34.45 10.05
C SER A 152 33.27 -35.86 9.70
#